data_AF-A0A1B6CYC6-F1
#
_entry.id   AF-A0A1B6CYC6-F1
#
_cell.length_a   1.000
_cell.length_b   1.000
_cell.length_c   1.000
_cell.angle_alpha   90.00
_cell.angle_beta   90.00
_cell.angle_gamma   90.00
#
_symmetry.space_group_name_H-M   'P 1'
#
loop_
_entity.id
_entity.type
_entity.pdbx_description
1 polymer ?
#
loop_
_entity_poly.entity_id
_entity_poly.type
_entity_poly.pdbx_seq_one_letter_code
_entity_poly.pdbx_strand_id
1 'polypeptide(L)'
;RLQCVIDQANNYTLKGFEKGDGLKINGRITAGENISDLGGAKLARTAYDSWARNHSKEMGIAGFTPRQMFWLSFANILCTKYSEKFLRHMIFTDPHPPAEYRVN
;
A
#
# COMPACT_ATOMS: atom_id res chain seq x y z
N ARG A 1 -4.25 -18.43 -1.64
CA ARG A 1 -3.66 -17.19 -1.06
C ARG A 1 -3.24 -16.23 -2.18
N LEU A 2 -2.37 -16.62 -3.11
CA LEU A 2 -2.03 -15.81 -4.30
C LEU A 2 -3.25 -15.29 -5.06
N GLN A 3 -4.19 -16.18 -5.41
CA GLN A 3 -5.39 -15.79 -6.18
C GLN A 3 -6.22 -14.69 -5.50
N CYS A 4 -6.35 -14.72 -4.18
CA CYS A 4 -7.09 -13.70 -3.43
C CYS A 4 -6.44 -12.30 -3.58
N VAL A 5 -5.11 -12.22 -3.59
CA VAL A 5 -4.39 -10.95 -3.80
C VAL A 5 -4.54 -10.47 -5.24
N ILE A 6 -4.50 -11.39 -6.21
CA ILE A 6 -4.75 -11.07 -7.62
C ILE A 6 -6.17 -10.51 -7.79
N ASP A 7 -7.17 -11.19 -7.22
CA ASP A 7 -8.57 -10.81 -7.35
C ASP A 7 -8.86 -9.47 -6.66
N GLN A 8 -8.27 -9.24 -5.48
CA GLN A 8 -8.32 -7.94 -4.80
C GLN A 8 -7.77 -6.84 -5.72
N ALA A 9 -6.58 -7.03 -6.27
CA ALA A 9 -5.94 -6.03 -7.12
C ALA A 9 -6.73 -5.75 -8.41
N ASN A 10 -7.29 -6.79 -9.05
CA ASN A 10 -8.11 -6.65 -10.26
C ASN A 10 -9.41 -5.86 -10.04
N ASN A 11 -9.86 -5.70 -8.80
CA ASN A 11 -11.04 -4.91 -8.46
C ASN A 11 -10.74 -3.41 -8.33
N TYR A 12 -9.47 -3.00 -8.39
CA TYR A 12 -9.10 -1.59 -8.34
C TYR A 12 -9.11 -0.95 -9.73
N THR A 13 -9.96 0.07 -9.90
CA THR A 13 -9.93 1.01 -11.02
C THR A 13 -9.07 2.22 -10.63
N LEU A 14 -8.17 2.63 -11.53
CA LEU A 14 -7.26 3.77 -11.34
C LEU A 14 -8.07 5.05 -11.09
N LYS A 15 -7.71 5.78 -10.05
CA LYS A 15 -8.35 7.03 -9.68
C LYS A 15 -8.16 8.08 -10.79
N GLY A 16 -9.24 8.77 -11.17
CA GLY A 16 -9.26 9.69 -12.29
C GLY A 16 -9.57 9.05 -13.65
N PHE A 17 -9.70 7.72 -13.72
CA PHE A 17 -10.08 6.99 -14.94
C PHE A 17 -11.48 6.37 -14.85
N GLU A 18 -12.25 6.68 -13.81
CA GLU A 18 -13.54 6.06 -13.52
C GLU A 18 -14.62 6.40 -14.57
N LYS A 19 -14.51 7.56 -15.21
CA LYS A 19 -15.45 8.04 -16.24
C LYS A 19 -14.92 7.92 -17.67
N GLY A 20 -13.80 7.21 -17.87
CA GLY A 20 -13.12 7.08 -19.16
C GLY A 20 -12.73 5.63 -19.46
N ASP A 21 -11.48 5.40 -19.85
CA ASP A 21 -10.96 4.08 -20.26
C ASP A 21 -11.05 2.98 -19.19
N GLY A 22 -11.40 3.34 -17.95
CA GLY A 22 -11.62 2.38 -16.87
C GLY A 22 -10.38 1.54 -16.57
N LEU A 23 -9.20 2.15 -16.64
CA LEU A 23 -7.93 1.45 -16.43
C LEU A 23 -7.92 0.78 -15.07
N LYS A 24 -7.57 -0.52 -15.03
CA LYS A 24 -7.52 -1.32 -13.81
C LYS A 24 -6.11 -1.79 -13.53
N ILE A 25 -5.85 -2.07 -12.25
CA ILE A 25 -4.62 -2.75 -11.84
C ILE A 25 -4.63 -4.18 -12.36
N ASN A 26 -3.54 -4.58 -12.99
CA ASN A 26 -3.32 -5.96 -13.37
C ASN A 26 -2.77 -6.74 -12.17
N GLY A 27 -3.67 -7.40 -11.43
CA GLY A 27 -3.32 -8.13 -10.23
C GLY A 27 -2.34 -9.28 -10.47
N ARG A 28 -2.27 -9.83 -11.69
CA ARG A 28 -1.31 -10.89 -12.02
C ARG A 28 0.11 -10.35 -12.13
N ILE A 29 0.28 -9.16 -12.70
CA ILE A 29 1.59 -8.49 -12.81
C ILE A 29 2.04 -8.01 -11.43
N THR A 30 1.14 -7.41 -10.65
CA THR A 30 1.47 -6.80 -9.35
C THR A 30 1.48 -7.76 -8.17
N ALA A 31 1.13 -9.04 -8.38
CA ALA A 31 0.95 -10.02 -7.30
C ALA A 31 2.18 -10.16 -6.39
N GLY A 32 3.40 -10.16 -6.97
CA GLY A 32 4.64 -10.30 -6.20
C GLY A 32 4.81 -9.15 -5.22
N GLU A 33 4.70 -7.91 -5.71
CA GLU A 33 4.85 -6.69 -4.90
C GLU A 33 3.69 -6.55 -3.89
N ASN A 34 2.45 -6.84 -4.29
CA ASN A 34 1.31 -6.80 -3.36
C ASN A 34 1.50 -7.79 -2.18
N ILE A 35 2.02 -8.98 -2.45
CA ILE A 35 2.31 -9.98 -1.41
C ILE A 35 3.44 -9.47 -0.50
N SER A 36 4.49 -8.90 -1.09
CA SER A 36 5.61 -8.30 -0.36
C SER A 36 5.16 -7.17 0.55
N ASP A 37 4.32 -6.25 0.06
CA ASP A 37 3.78 -5.13 0.85
C ASP A 37 2.92 -5.60 2.01
N LEU A 38 1.96 -6.49 1.75
CA LEU A 38 1.08 -7.05 2.78
C LEU A 38 1.87 -7.84 3.84
N GLY A 39 2.81 -8.67 3.39
CA GLY A 39 3.66 -9.45 4.27
C GLY A 39 4.58 -8.59 5.10
N GLY A 40 5.26 -7.62 4.46
CA GLY A 40 6.17 -6.68 5.09
C GLY A 40 5.48 -5.81 6.12
N ALA A 41 4.34 -5.21 5.79
CA ALA A 41 3.56 -4.39 6.72
C ALA A 41 3.11 -5.20 7.94
N LYS A 42 2.64 -6.44 7.73
CA LYS A 42 2.22 -7.33 8.82
C LYS A 42 3.40 -7.69 9.73
N LEU A 43 4.52 -8.11 9.15
CA LEU A 43 5.72 -8.47 9.90
C LEU A 43 6.30 -7.28 10.68
N ALA A 44 6.41 -6.12 10.04
CA ALA A 44 6.87 -4.88 10.67
C ALA A 44 5.97 -4.48 11.84
N ARG A 45 4.63 -4.62 11.68
CA ARG A 45 3.69 -4.36 12.78
C ARG A 45 3.87 -5.34 13.93
N THR A 46 3.96 -6.64 13.63
CA THR A 46 4.19 -7.66 14.66
C THR A 46 5.51 -7.44 15.39
N ALA A 47 6.58 -7.08 14.67
CA ALA A 47 7.88 -6.78 15.26
C ALA A 47 7.81 -5.55 16.18
N TYR A 48 7.20 -4.45 15.73
CA TYR A 48 7.04 -3.25 16.56
C TYR A 48 6.14 -3.54 17.78
N ASP A 49 5.07 -4.35 17.66
CA ASP A 49 4.24 -4.74 18.81
C ASP A 49 5.01 -5.60 19.82
N SER A 50 5.85 -6.51 19.33
CA SER A 50 6.71 -7.32 20.19
C SER A 50 7.73 -6.47 20.93
N TRP A 51 8.39 -5.56 20.22
CA TRP A 51 9.34 -4.61 20.79
C TRP A 51 8.68 -3.72 21.84
N ALA A 52 7.53 -3.11 21.52
CA ALA A 52 6.84 -2.17 22.41
C ALA A 52 6.37 -2.80 23.73
N ARG A 53 6.14 -4.12 23.78
CA ARG A 53 5.79 -4.82 25.04
C ARG A 53 6.95 -4.90 26.03
N ASN A 54 8.18 -4.83 25.54
CA ASN A 54 9.40 -4.98 26.35
C ASN A 54 10.11 -3.65 26.63
N HIS A 55 9.54 -2.53 26.18
CA HIS A 55 10.14 -1.20 26.30
C HIS A 55 9.17 -0.23 26.98
N SER A 56 9.70 0.89 27.46
CA SER A 56 8.89 1.95 28.03
C SER A 56 7.87 2.47 27.01
N LYS A 57 6.67 2.78 27.48
CA LYS A 57 5.59 3.33 26.64
C LYS A 57 6.06 4.59 25.91
N GLU A 58 6.00 4.56 24.59
CA GLU A 58 6.30 5.72 23.75
C GLU A 58 5.23 6.80 23.88
N MET A 59 5.66 8.05 23.70
CA MET A 59 4.77 9.20 23.64
C MET A 59 4.12 9.30 22.26
N GLY A 60 2.83 9.59 22.22
CA GLY A 60 2.15 9.96 20.99
C GLY A 60 2.58 11.34 20.48
N ILE A 61 2.42 11.59 19.19
CA ILE A 61 2.74 12.89 18.57
C ILE A 61 1.49 13.42 17.88
N ALA A 62 1.22 14.72 18.01
CA ALA A 62 0.10 15.40 17.36
C ALA A 62 -1.28 14.73 17.58
N GLY A 63 -1.49 14.16 18.78
CA GLY A 63 -2.74 13.47 19.13
C GLY A 63 -2.85 12.02 18.65
N PHE A 64 -1.84 11.49 17.95
CA PHE A 64 -1.80 10.10 17.51
C PHE A 64 -1.07 9.21 18.50
N THR A 65 -1.62 8.02 18.74
CA THR A 65 -0.93 6.96 19.50
C THR A 65 0.32 6.48 18.73
N PRO A 66 1.32 5.91 19.41
CA PRO A 66 2.49 5.32 18.73
C PRO A 66 2.11 4.27 17.66
N ARG A 67 1.05 3.48 17.90
CA ARG A 67 0.50 2.54 16.91
C ARG A 67 -0.08 3.25 15.67
N GLN A 68 -0.79 4.36 15.84
CA GLN A 68 -1.27 5.16 14.71
C GLN A 68 -0.11 5.81 13.96
N MET A 69 0.90 6.30 14.68
CA MET A 69 2.13 6.86 14.09
C MET A 69 2.86 5.85 13.21
N PHE A 70 2.89 4.57 13.57
CA PHE A 70 3.44 3.51 12.70
C PHE A 70 2.74 3.47 11.34
N TRP A 71 1.40 3.46 11.31
CA TRP A 71 0.65 3.42 10.06
C TRP A 71 0.72 4.73 9.28
N LEU A 72 0.75 5.88 9.97
CA LEU A 72 1.02 7.17 9.34
C LEU A 72 2.40 7.20 8.70
N SER A 73 3.43 6.66 9.37
CA SER A 73 4.78 6.56 8.81
C SER A 73 4.80 5.65 7.58
N PHE A 74 4.14 4.50 7.65
CA PHE A 74 4.02 3.57 6.51
C PHE A 74 3.37 4.24 5.30
N ALA A 75 2.24 4.92 5.51
CA ALA A 75 1.53 5.63 4.44
C ALA A 75 2.35 6.82 3.88
N ASN A 76 3.07 7.55 4.73
CA ASN A 76 3.88 8.70 4.30
C ASN A 76 5.06 8.31 3.40
N ILE A 77 5.66 7.13 3.60
CA ILE A 77 6.73 6.62 2.71
C ILE A 77 6.24 6.48 1.27
N LEU A 78 4.95 6.21 1.08
CA LEU A 78 4.30 6.02 -0.21
C LEU A 78 3.53 7.26 -0.69
N CYS A 79 3.69 8.41 -0.04
CA CYS A 79 2.97 9.63 -0.42
C CYS A 79 3.47 10.18 -1.76
N THR A 80 2.78 9.81 -2.85
CA THR A 80 3.15 10.15 -4.23
C THR A 80 1.94 10.60 -5.03
N LYS A 81 2.14 11.54 -5.96
CA LYS A 81 1.16 11.94 -6.96
C LYS A 81 1.72 11.74 -8.35
N TYR A 82 0.93 11.13 -9.23
CA TYR A 82 1.31 10.83 -10.60
C TYR A 82 0.55 11.71 -11.58
N SER A 83 1.15 12.00 -12.73
CA SER A 83 0.41 12.55 -13.88
C SER A 83 -0.37 11.44 -14.58
N GLU A 84 -1.46 11.78 -15.26
CA GLU A 84 -2.27 10.81 -16.01
C GLU A 84 -1.42 10.04 -17.03
N LYS A 85 -0.56 10.76 -17.77
CA LYS A 85 0.37 10.17 -18.75
C LYS A 85 1.29 9.12 -18.11
N PHE A 86 1.81 9.42 -16.92
CA PHE A 86 2.68 8.48 -16.21
C PHE A 86 1.89 7.27 -15.71
N LEU A 87 0.69 7.45 -15.15
CA LEU A 87 -0.17 6.34 -14.72
C LEU A 87 -0.50 5.37 -15.86
N ARG A 88 -0.82 5.91 -17.05
CA ARG A 88 -1.06 5.11 -18.26
C ARG A 88 0.15 4.30 -18.68
N HIS A 89 1.36 4.80 -18.48
CA HIS A 89 2.57 4.06 -18.79
C HIS A 89 2.88 3.00 -17.72
N MET A 90 2.82 3.40 -16.45
CA MET A 90 3.14 2.57 -15.29
C MET A 90 2.27 1.32 -15.24
N ILE A 91 0.97 1.43 -15.51
CA ILE A 91 0.02 0.32 -15.39
C ILE A 91 0.35 -0.91 -16.27
N PHE A 92 1.14 -0.70 -17.34
CA PHE A 92 1.55 -1.76 -18.27
C PHE A 92 3.01 -2.18 -18.10
N THR A 93 3.82 -1.45 -17.34
CA THR A 93 5.28 -1.61 -17.32
C THR A 93 5.89 -1.81 -15.93
N ASP A 94 5.24 -1.31 -14.88
CA ASP A 94 5.73 -1.38 -13.51
C ASP A 94 5.10 -2.57 -12.77
N PRO A 95 5.90 -3.44 -12.11
CA PRO A 95 5.36 -4.50 -11.26
C PRO A 95 4.74 -3.98 -9.96
N HIS A 96 5.00 -2.73 -9.56
CA HIS A 96 4.36 -2.14 -8.40
C HIS A 96 3.02 -1.53 -8.79
N PRO A 97 1.95 -1.71 -7.99
CA PRO A 97 0.75 -0.92 -8.17
C PRO A 97 1.04 0.56 -7.82
N PRO A 98 0.23 1.51 -8.32
CA PRO A 98 0.35 2.90 -7.89
C PRO A 98 0.25 3.03 -6.37
N ALA A 99 1.02 3.96 -5.80
CA ALA A 99 1.25 4.03 -4.36
C ALA A 99 -0.02 4.09 -3.49
N GLU A 100 -1.11 4.70 -3.98
CA GLU A 100 -2.38 4.77 -3.24
C GLU A 100 -3.00 3.39 -2.96
N TYR A 101 -2.79 2.40 -3.84
CA TYR A 101 -3.31 1.03 -3.71
C TYR A 101 -2.38 0.10 -2.92
N ARG A 102 -1.18 0.59 -2.59
CA ARG A 102 -0.24 -0.09 -1.67
C ARG A 102 -0.60 0.18 -0.21
N VAL A 103 -1.38 1.23 0.04
CA VAL A 103 -1.76 1.72 1.38
C VAL A 103 -3.23 1.42 1.72
N ASN A 104 -4.15 1.61 0.76
CA ASN A 104 -5.60 1.52 0.96
C ASN A 104 -6.23 0.34 0.21
#